data_AF-A0A1I7L0U8-F1
#
_entry.id   AF-A0A1I7L0U8-F1
#
_cell.length_a   1.000
_cell.length_b   1.000
_cell.length_c   1.000
_cell.angle_alpha   90.00
_cell.angle_beta   90.00
_cell.angle_gamma   90.00
#
_symmetry.space_group_name_H-M   'P 1'
#
loop_
_entity.id
_entity.type
_entity.pdbx_description
1 polymer ?
#
loop_
_entity_poly.entity_id
_entity_poly.type
_entity_poly.pdbx_seq_one_letter_code
_entity_poly.pdbx_strand_id
1 'polypeptide(L)'
;MLHLDLGYSFRNDSPVGSLIVDRLWPTGLLMLTAFAAALLIGTLLGLVAATGRNSWRDAVISLVSLVAYATPGFWLGLMMIVVFAIRLGWLPTSGYDTVGADNEGWDEVWDVGRHLVMPAVALALFYLAVYARVMRASVLEQVGMDYVTTARAKGQTEARVMTGHVLRNALLPVVTMAGVQAGNLIGGSIVVETVFGWPGVGTLAFNALQSRDLNLLLGIFFVSACLVVVINLAVDLVYVCLDPRLEL
;
A
#
# COMPACT_ATOMS: atom_id res chain seq x y z
N MET A 1 -33.22 -19.70 -5.16
CA MET A 1 -32.26 -19.66 -4.05
C MET A 1 -30.87 -19.54 -4.66
N LEU A 2 -30.24 -18.37 -4.56
CA LEU A 2 -28.85 -18.20 -4.98
C LEU A 2 -27.98 -18.97 -3.99
N HIS A 3 -27.48 -20.13 -4.40
CA HIS A 3 -26.37 -20.76 -3.68
C HIS A 3 -25.12 -20.11 -4.27
N LEU A 4 -24.42 -19.30 -3.49
CA LEU A 4 -23.13 -18.69 -3.85
C LEU A 4 -22.04 -19.78 -3.91
N ASP A 5 -22.27 -20.81 -4.72
CA ASP A 5 -21.34 -21.91 -4.94
C ASP A 5 -20.34 -21.50 -6.01
N LEU A 6 -19.12 -21.16 -5.56
CA LEU A 6 -17.99 -20.82 -6.43
C LEU A 6 -17.37 -22.05 -7.09
N GLY A 7 -17.93 -23.24 -6.83
CA GLY A 7 -17.49 -24.51 -7.37
C GLY A 7 -16.40 -25.17 -6.54
N TYR A 8 -15.83 -26.21 -7.12
CA TYR A 8 -14.84 -27.08 -6.49
C TYR A 8 -13.53 -27.06 -7.27
N SER A 9 -12.42 -26.92 -6.55
CA SER A 9 -11.08 -27.07 -7.11
C SER A 9 -10.66 -28.53 -6.97
N PHE A 10 -10.71 -29.28 -8.07
CA PHE A 10 -10.28 -30.68 -8.10
C PHE A 10 -8.77 -30.86 -7.86
N ARG A 11 -7.98 -29.79 -8.01
CA ARG A 11 -6.54 -29.83 -7.76
C ARG A 11 -6.19 -29.66 -6.29
N ASN A 12 -6.91 -28.81 -5.58
CA ASN A 12 -6.71 -28.56 -4.16
C ASN A 12 -7.62 -29.44 -3.28
N ASP A 13 -8.45 -30.27 -3.89
CA ASP A 13 -9.44 -31.13 -3.22
C ASP A 13 -10.29 -30.35 -2.20
N SER A 14 -10.67 -29.11 -2.57
CA SER A 14 -11.32 -28.17 -1.67
C SER A 14 -12.31 -27.26 -2.40
N PRO A 15 -13.37 -26.79 -1.71
CA PRO A 15 -14.26 -25.76 -2.24
C PRO A 15 -13.49 -24.48 -2.58
N VAL A 16 -13.84 -23.84 -3.70
CA VAL A 16 -13.17 -22.60 -4.14
C VAL A 16 -13.35 -21.47 -3.12
N GLY A 17 -14.54 -21.39 -2.49
CA GLY A 17 -14.85 -20.36 -1.50
C GLY A 17 -13.94 -20.38 -0.28
N SER A 18 -13.65 -21.55 0.30
CA SER A 18 -12.76 -21.65 1.47
C SER A 18 -11.33 -21.24 1.11
N LEU A 19 -10.84 -21.73 -0.04
CA LEU A 19 -9.50 -21.36 -0.54
C LEU A 19 -9.33 -19.86 -0.72
N ILE A 20 -10.36 -19.15 -1.17
CA ILE A 20 -10.29 -17.69 -1.34
C ILE A 20 -10.32 -17.00 0.02
N VAL A 21 -11.26 -17.36 0.90
CA VAL A 21 -11.43 -16.73 2.21
C VAL A 21 -10.16 -16.82 3.06
N ASP A 22 -9.49 -17.97 3.06
CA ASP A 22 -8.24 -18.18 3.80
C ASP A 22 -7.10 -17.28 3.31
N ARG A 23 -7.15 -16.85 2.04
CA ARG A 23 -6.13 -16.00 1.41
C ARG A 23 -6.46 -14.51 1.48
N LEU A 24 -7.71 -14.15 1.78
CA LEU A 24 -8.14 -12.76 1.93
C LEU A 24 -7.42 -12.07 3.09
N TRP A 25 -7.27 -12.76 4.23
CA TRP A 25 -6.63 -12.17 5.41
C TRP A 25 -5.14 -11.83 5.19
N PRO A 26 -4.28 -12.76 4.71
CA PRO A 26 -2.89 -12.41 4.38
C PRO A 26 -2.78 -11.28 3.36
N THR A 27 -3.63 -11.29 2.33
CA THR A 27 -3.65 -10.24 1.29
C THR A 27 -4.01 -8.89 1.91
N GLY A 28 -5.07 -8.84 2.71
CA GLY A 28 -5.53 -7.64 3.41
C GLY A 28 -4.48 -7.08 4.36
N LEU A 29 -3.79 -7.95 5.12
CA LEU A 29 -2.70 -7.55 6.01
C LEU A 29 -1.56 -6.88 5.24
N LEU A 30 -1.09 -7.51 4.15
CA LEU A 30 -0.05 -6.96 3.29
C LEU A 30 -0.46 -5.61 2.68
N MET A 31 -1.65 -5.57 2.11
CA MET A 31 -2.18 -4.40 1.46
C MET A 31 -2.36 -3.22 2.43
N LEU A 32 -3.00 -3.46 3.57
CA LEU A 32 -3.28 -2.42 4.56
C LEU A 32 -1.98 -1.86 5.15
N THR A 33 -1.03 -2.73 5.49
CA THR A 33 0.27 -2.29 6.02
C THR A 33 1.07 -1.51 5.00
N ALA A 34 1.15 -1.98 3.75
CA ALA A 34 1.85 -1.26 2.69
C ALA A 34 1.20 0.10 2.38
N PHE A 35 -0.13 0.14 2.30
CA PHE A 35 -0.88 1.36 2.03
C PHE A 35 -0.74 2.38 3.16
N ALA A 36 -0.91 1.96 4.42
CA ALA A 36 -0.74 2.84 5.57
C ALA A 36 0.71 3.36 5.67
N ALA A 37 1.70 2.50 5.48
CA ALA A 37 3.11 2.89 5.48
C ALA A 37 3.41 3.89 4.34
N ALA A 38 2.92 3.61 3.13
CA ALA A 38 3.09 4.50 1.99
C ALA A 38 2.47 5.88 2.23
N LEU A 39 1.22 5.91 2.73
CA LEU A 39 0.50 7.15 2.97
C LEU A 39 1.17 7.98 4.07
N LEU A 40 1.49 7.37 5.22
CA LEU A 40 2.09 8.07 6.36
C LEU A 40 3.53 8.50 6.04
N ILE A 41 4.38 7.58 5.59
CA ILE A 41 5.79 7.87 5.36
C ILE A 41 5.94 8.76 4.12
N GLY A 42 5.20 8.48 3.05
CA GLY A 42 5.22 9.29 1.82
C GLY A 42 4.79 10.73 2.07
N THR A 43 3.69 10.96 2.79
CA THR A 43 3.27 12.33 3.14
C THR A 43 4.31 13.06 3.98
N LEU A 44 4.86 12.39 5.00
CA LEU A 44 5.90 12.97 5.85
C LEU A 44 7.16 13.32 5.05
N LEU A 45 7.62 12.42 4.17
CA LEU A 45 8.77 12.69 3.30
C LEU A 45 8.50 13.85 2.34
N GLY A 46 7.30 13.92 1.77
CA GLY A 46 6.90 15.05 0.91
C GLY A 46 6.87 16.39 1.64
N LEU A 47 6.39 16.40 2.89
CA LEU A 47 6.41 17.58 3.76
C LEU A 47 7.84 18.01 4.11
N VAL A 48 8.71 17.05 4.46
CA VAL A 48 10.13 17.33 4.76
C VAL A 48 10.86 17.85 3.52
N ALA A 49 10.59 17.29 2.34
CA ALA A 49 11.17 17.76 1.08
C ALA A 49 10.69 19.17 0.72
N ALA A 50 9.41 19.49 0.92
CA ALA A 50 8.87 20.81 0.62
C ALA A 50 9.35 21.91 1.58
N THR A 51 9.40 21.63 2.88
CA THR A 51 9.92 22.57 3.88
C THR A 51 11.42 22.83 3.72
N GLY A 52 12.15 21.83 3.20
CA GLY A 52 13.56 21.95 2.82
C GLY A 52 13.78 22.22 1.33
N ARG A 53 12.90 22.94 0.63
CA ARG A 53 13.02 23.16 -0.83
C ARG A 53 14.44 23.59 -1.24
N ASN A 54 14.99 22.96 -2.27
CA ASN A 54 16.35 23.16 -2.77
C ASN A 54 17.49 22.83 -1.77
N SER A 55 17.18 22.11 -0.69
CA SER A 55 18.20 21.56 0.21
C SER A 55 18.64 20.17 -0.24
N TRP A 56 19.74 19.67 0.33
CA TRP A 56 20.18 18.30 0.12
C TRP A 56 19.13 17.26 0.53
N ARG A 57 18.27 17.56 1.53
CA ARG A 57 17.19 16.65 1.96
C ARG A 57 16.14 16.50 0.88
N ASP A 58 15.75 17.60 0.25
CA ASP A 58 14.82 17.62 -0.88
C ASP A 58 15.41 16.84 -2.07
N ALA A 59 16.67 17.06 -2.39
CA ALA A 59 17.37 16.34 -3.45
C ALA A 59 17.42 14.83 -3.20
N VAL A 60 17.78 14.39 -1.99
CA VAL A 60 17.85 12.97 -1.63
C VAL A 60 16.47 12.32 -1.66
N ILE A 61 15.46 12.93 -1.03
CA ILE A 61 14.10 12.39 -0.99
C ILE A 61 13.53 12.29 -2.41
N SER A 62 13.72 13.33 -3.23
CA SER A 62 13.25 13.35 -4.61
C SER A 62 13.97 12.31 -5.47
N LEU A 63 15.29 12.14 -5.30
CA LEU A 63 16.07 11.13 -6.02
C LEU A 63 15.65 9.71 -5.63
N VAL A 64 15.56 9.41 -4.33
CA VAL A 64 15.12 8.10 -3.82
C VAL A 64 13.70 7.79 -4.29
N SER A 65 12.79 8.77 -4.22
CA SER A 65 11.42 8.61 -4.71
C SER A 65 11.39 8.35 -6.22
N LEU A 66 12.23 9.04 -7.00
CA LEU A 66 12.34 8.82 -8.45
C LEU A 66 12.85 7.42 -8.77
N VAL A 67 13.91 6.97 -8.10
CA VAL A 67 14.48 5.62 -8.27
C VAL A 67 13.45 4.57 -7.89
N ALA A 68 12.79 4.70 -6.73
CA ALA A 68 11.77 3.77 -6.27
C ALA A 68 10.60 3.68 -7.26
N TYR A 69 10.16 4.81 -7.81
CA TYR A 69 9.08 4.85 -8.79
C TYR A 69 9.46 4.26 -10.16
N ALA A 70 10.71 4.47 -10.61
CA ALA A 70 11.20 3.98 -11.90
C ALA A 70 11.60 2.49 -11.86
N THR A 71 11.83 1.94 -10.68
CA THR A 71 12.29 0.57 -10.50
C THR A 71 11.10 -0.40 -10.53
N PRO A 72 11.14 -1.48 -11.32
CA PRO A 72 10.09 -2.50 -11.30
C PRO A 72 9.94 -3.15 -9.91
N GLY A 73 8.71 -3.23 -9.41
CA GLY A 73 8.44 -3.71 -8.04
C GLY A 73 8.96 -5.13 -7.77
N PHE A 74 8.84 -6.05 -8.73
CA PHE A 74 9.38 -7.41 -8.58
C PHE A 74 10.91 -7.41 -8.41
N TRP A 75 11.61 -6.57 -9.17
CA TRP A 75 13.07 -6.47 -9.11
C TRP A 75 13.51 -5.89 -7.78
N LEU A 76 12.80 -4.86 -7.32
CA LEU A 76 13.03 -4.28 -6.00
C LEU A 76 12.81 -5.32 -4.90
N GLY A 77 11.75 -6.12 -4.99
CA GLY A 77 11.50 -7.25 -4.08
C GLY A 77 12.64 -8.25 -4.06
N LEU A 78 13.10 -8.72 -5.23
CA LEU A 78 14.23 -9.64 -5.36
C LEU A 78 15.52 -9.07 -4.76
N MET A 79 15.81 -7.80 -5.00
CA MET A 79 16.99 -7.14 -4.43
C MET A 79 16.91 -7.03 -2.91
N MET A 80 15.72 -6.79 -2.35
CA MET A 80 15.53 -6.80 -0.91
C MET A 80 15.78 -8.19 -0.31
N ILE A 81 15.34 -9.27 -0.96
CA ILE A 81 15.67 -10.64 -0.52
C ILE A 81 17.19 -10.84 -0.51
N VAL A 82 17.88 -10.47 -1.59
CA VAL A 82 19.34 -10.64 -1.68
C VAL A 82 20.07 -9.86 -0.57
N VAL A 83 19.68 -8.62 -0.31
CA VAL A 83 20.36 -7.77 0.66
C VAL A 83 19.99 -8.14 2.09
N PHE A 84 18.70 -8.15 2.43
CA PHE A 84 18.24 -8.28 3.81
C PHE A 84 18.15 -9.72 4.30
N ALA A 85 17.80 -10.66 3.43
CA ALA A 85 17.68 -12.06 3.82
C ALA A 85 18.99 -12.83 3.58
N ILE A 86 19.59 -12.73 2.39
CA ILE A 86 20.75 -13.56 2.03
C ILE A 86 22.07 -12.97 2.54
N ARG A 87 22.32 -11.67 2.33
CA ARG A 87 23.60 -11.05 2.73
C ARG A 87 23.65 -10.68 4.21
N LEU A 88 22.57 -10.08 4.73
CA LEU A 88 22.50 -9.58 6.11
C LEU A 88 21.93 -10.60 7.10
N GLY A 89 21.07 -11.53 6.65
CA GLY A 89 20.40 -12.50 7.52
C GLY A 89 19.41 -11.87 8.50
N TRP A 90 18.92 -10.66 8.23
CA TRP A 90 18.02 -9.92 9.14
C TRP A 90 16.57 -10.40 9.04
N LEU A 91 16.12 -10.68 7.83
CA LEU A 91 14.72 -10.98 7.51
C LEU A 91 14.60 -12.33 6.79
N PRO A 92 13.46 -13.03 6.94
CA PRO A 92 13.21 -14.30 6.26
C PRO A 92 13.05 -14.09 4.75
N THR A 93 13.44 -15.07 3.92
CA THR A 93 13.42 -14.92 2.45
C THR A 93 12.02 -14.89 1.85
N SER A 94 11.09 -15.64 2.44
CA SER A 94 9.77 -15.90 1.87
C SER A 94 8.84 -16.54 2.91
N GLY A 95 7.53 -16.50 2.66
CA GLY A 95 6.52 -17.14 3.50
C GLY A 95 5.73 -16.15 4.36
N TYR A 96 4.87 -16.67 5.23
CA TYR A 96 4.04 -15.90 6.17
C TYR A 96 4.55 -16.02 7.60
N ASP A 97 5.02 -17.20 7.94
CA ASP A 97 5.51 -17.62 9.24
C ASP A 97 6.62 -18.68 9.06
N THR A 98 7.38 -18.90 10.13
CA THR A 98 8.46 -19.89 10.18
C THR A 98 7.86 -21.26 10.39
N VAL A 99 7.88 -22.09 9.35
CA VAL A 99 7.35 -23.46 9.39
C VAL A 99 8.07 -24.28 10.47
N GLY A 100 7.29 -24.84 11.41
CA GLY A 100 7.80 -25.69 12.49
C GLY A 100 8.27 -24.93 13.74
N ALA A 101 8.11 -23.61 13.77
CA ALA A 101 8.15 -22.85 15.01
C ALA A 101 6.71 -22.84 15.57
N ASP A 102 6.45 -23.61 16.63
CA ASP A 102 5.17 -23.60 17.36
C ASP A 102 5.06 -22.28 18.17
N ASN A 103 5.11 -21.15 17.49
CA ASN A 103 5.03 -19.82 18.06
C ASN A 103 3.56 -19.55 18.43
N GLU A 104 3.30 -19.21 19.70
CA GLU A 104 1.96 -18.84 20.15
C GLU A 104 1.94 -17.40 20.69
N GLY A 105 0.87 -16.65 20.39
CA GLY A 105 0.65 -15.32 20.94
C GLY A 105 1.56 -14.24 20.34
N TRP A 106 2.38 -13.58 21.17
CA TRP A 106 3.22 -12.47 20.72
C TRP A 106 4.37 -12.90 19.80
N ASP A 107 4.84 -14.14 19.94
CA ASP A 107 5.92 -14.67 19.11
C ASP A 107 5.44 -14.92 17.68
N GLU A 108 4.18 -15.34 17.50
CA GLU A 108 3.54 -15.47 16.19
C GLU A 108 3.41 -14.11 15.50
N VAL A 109 2.95 -13.09 16.22
CA VAL A 109 2.83 -11.72 15.68
C VAL A 109 4.20 -11.15 15.27
N TRP A 110 5.23 -11.40 16.07
CA TRP A 110 6.58 -10.96 15.74
C TRP A 110 7.12 -11.68 14.50
N ASP A 111 6.90 -12.98 14.39
CA ASP A 111 7.34 -13.79 13.26
C ASP A 111 6.64 -13.38 11.96
N VAL A 112 5.31 -13.24 11.99
CA VAL A 112 4.53 -12.71 10.86
C VAL A 112 4.99 -11.30 10.51
N GLY A 113 5.26 -10.46 11.52
CA GLY A 113 5.80 -9.12 11.32
C GLY A 113 7.12 -9.11 10.56
N ARG A 114 8.06 -10.02 10.90
CA ARG A 114 9.34 -10.16 10.20
C ARG A 114 9.17 -10.62 8.75
N HIS A 115 8.24 -11.52 8.48
CA HIS A 115 7.91 -11.95 7.12
C HIS A 115 7.23 -10.84 6.31
N LEU A 116 6.47 -9.97 6.98
CA LEU A 116 5.71 -8.90 6.36
C LEU A 116 6.57 -7.69 5.95
N VAL A 117 7.69 -7.42 6.63
CA VAL A 117 8.49 -6.20 6.40
C VAL A 117 8.90 -6.04 4.92
N MET A 118 9.54 -7.05 4.33
CA MET A 118 10.04 -6.91 2.95
C MET A 118 8.91 -6.82 1.92
N PRO A 119 7.88 -7.69 1.93
CA PRO A 119 6.72 -7.55 1.07
C PRO A 119 6.04 -6.18 1.21
N ALA A 120 5.80 -5.72 2.44
CA ALA A 120 5.11 -4.46 2.69
C ALA A 120 5.94 -3.27 2.21
N VAL A 121 7.26 -3.27 2.44
CA VAL A 121 8.16 -2.23 1.92
C VAL A 121 8.22 -2.25 0.40
N ALA A 122 8.26 -3.43 -0.23
CA ALA A 122 8.31 -3.56 -1.69
C ALA A 122 7.09 -2.90 -2.33
N LEU A 123 5.92 -3.23 -1.79
CA LEU A 123 4.65 -2.71 -2.25
C LEU A 123 4.52 -1.21 -1.92
N ALA A 124 4.88 -0.81 -0.71
CA ALA A 124 4.74 0.56 -0.23
C ALA A 124 5.63 1.55 -0.99
N LEU A 125 6.86 1.18 -1.38
CA LEU A 125 7.84 2.11 -1.97
C LEU A 125 7.33 2.79 -3.24
N PHE A 126 6.57 2.07 -4.07
CA PHE A 126 5.97 2.63 -5.27
C PHE A 126 4.95 3.74 -4.92
N TYR A 127 4.01 3.45 -4.01
CA TYR A 127 2.98 4.39 -3.60
C TYR A 127 3.54 5.55 -2.76
N LEU A 128 4.54 5.26 -1.91
CA LEU A 128 5.26 6.23 -1.11
C LEU A 128 5.89 7.31 -2.00
N ALA A 129 6.54 6.91 -3.09
CA ALA A 129 7.15 7.86 -4.04
C ALA A 129 6.10 8.78 -4.68
N VAL A 130 4.91 8.25 -4.98
CA VAL A 130 3.79 9.04 -5.51
C VAL A 130 3.28 10.02 -4.45
N TYR A 131 3.00 9.57 -3.23
CA TYR A 131 2.48 10.42 -2.17
C TYR A 131 3.49 11.49 -1.73
N ALA A 132 4.78 11.17 -1.68
CA ALA A 132 5.83 12.15 -1.40
C ALA A 132 5.87 13.26 -2.45
N ARG A 133 5.73 12.91 -3.73
CA ARG A 133 5.71 13.88 -4.83
C ARG A 133 4.48 14.77 -4.80
N VAL A 134 3.30 14.18 -4.61
CA VAL A 134 2.03 14.91 -4.53
C VAL A 134 2.05 15.86 -3.34
N MET A 135 2.38 15.35 -2.15
CA MET A 135 2.44 16.15 -0.93
C MET A 135 3.45 17.30 -1.06
N ARG A 136 4.63 17.04 -1.64
CA ARG A 136 5.64 18.08 -1.88
C ARG A 136 5.09 19.18 -2.80
N ALA A 137 4.47 18.80 -3.92
CA ALA A 137 3.90 19.76 -4.86
C ALA A 137 2.78 20.59 -4.20
N SER A 138 1.87 19.94 -3.48
CA SER A 138 0.76 20.59 -2.80
C SER A 138 1.23 21.56 -1.71
N VAL A 139 2.24 21.21 -0.90
CA VAL A 139 2.79 22.14 0.09
C VAL A 139 3.39 23.38 -0.59
N LEU A 140 4.17 23.19 -1.66
CA LEU A 140 4.80 24.31 -2.36
C LEU A 140 3.78 25.25 -3.02
N GLU A 141 2.69 24.70 -3.57
CA GLU A 141 1.57 25.47 -4.08
C GLU A 141 0.88 26.27 -2.97
N GLN A 142 0.51 25.59 -1.88
CA GLN A 142 -0.20 26.21 -0.76
C GLN A 142 0.61 27.32 -0.07
N VAL A 143 1.93 27.18 0.03
CA VAL A 143 2.82 28.24 0.59
C VAL A 143 2.78 29.53 -0.24
N GLY A 144 2.48 29.45 -1.54
CA GLY A 144 2.38 30.60 -2.44
C GLY A 144 1.05 31.37 -2.37
N MET A 145 0.08 30.90 -1.59
CA MET A 145 -1.28 31.44 -1.58
C MET A 145 -1.45 32.66 -0.65
N ASP A 146 -2.38 33.55 -0.99
CA ASP A 146 -2.63 34.82 -0.27
C ASP A 146 -3.01 34.63 1.22
N TYR A 147 -3.69 33.53 1.56
CA TYR A 147 -4.05 33.25 2.96
C TYR A 147 -2.79 33.00 3.83
N VAL A 148 -1.71 32.47 3.25
CA VAL A 148 -0.43 32.25 3.94
C VAL A 148 0.27 33.59 4.16
N THR A 149 0.32 34.45 3.14
CA THR A 149 0.87 35.81 3.24
C THR A 149 0.12 36.62 4.31
N THR A 150 -1.21 36.52 4.32
CA THR A 150 -2.06 37.17 5.33
C THR A 150 -1.80 36.63 6.73
N ALA A 151 -1.62 35.30 6.89
CA ALA A 151 -1.32 34.71 8.19
C ALA A 151 0.06 35.14 8.72
N ARG A 152 1.07 35.25 7.84
CA ARG A 152 2.40 35.79 8.18
C ARG A 152 2.33 37.26 8.55
N ALA A 153 1.56 38.08 7.83
CA ALA A 153 1.35 39.50 8.14
C ALA A 153 0.66 39.72 9.50
N LYS A 154 -0.17 38.76 9.95
CA LYS A 154 -0.77 38.74 11.29
C LYS A 154 0.21 38.30 12.40
N GLY A 155 1.48 38.03 12.09
CA GLY A 155 2.51 37.64 13.05
C GLY A 155 2.44 36.18 13.50
N GLN A 156 1.76 35.30 12.75
CA GLN A 156 1.77 33.87 13.07
C GLN A 156 3.16 33.27 12.81
N THR A 157 3.60 32.36 13.69
CA THR A 157 4.87 31.64 13.52
C THR A 157 4.79 30.69 12.33
N GLU A 158 5.92 30.47 11.64
CA GLU A 158 5.98 29.59 10.46
C GLU A 158 5.48 28.18 10.77
N ALA A 159 5.75 27.65 11.97
CA ALA A 159 5.23 26.37 12.42
C ALA A 159 3.69 26.33 12.49
N ARG A 160 3.04 27.40 12.99
CA ARG A 160 1.58 27.49 13.08
C ARG A 160 0.94 27.69 11.71
N VAL A 161 1.57 28.46 10.82
CA VAL A 161 1.13 28.62 9.44
C VAL A 161 1.21 27.27 8.70
N MET A 162 2.32 26.55 8.85
CA MET A 162 2.57 25.27 8.21
C MET A 162 1.57 24.20 8.67
N THR A 163 1.43 23.95 9.97
CA THR A 163 0.55 22.88 10.47
C THR A 163 -0.93 23.26 10.44
N GLY A 164 -1.26 24.52 10.72
CA GLY A 164 -2.64 24.97 10.84
C GLY A 164 -3.34 25.28 9.51
N HIS A 165 -2.60 25.72 8.49
CA HIS A 165 -3.17 26.17 7.22
C HIS A 165 -2.64 25.36 6.04
N VAL A 166 -1.32 25.36 5.82
CA VAL A 166 -0.70 24.75 4.63
C VAL A 166 -0.91 23.24 4.60
N LEU A 167 -0.55 22.53 5.67
CA LEU A 167 -0.64 21.07 5.75
C LEU A 167 -2.07 20.58 5.56
N ARG A 168 -3.04 21.24 6.21
CA ARG A 168 -4.46 20.87 6.13
C ARG A 168 -4.98 20.95 4.68
N ASN A 169 -4.61 22.00 3.95
CA ASN A 169 -5.00 22.16 2.55
C ASN A 169 -4.19 21.25 1.61
N ALA A 170 -2.91 21.02 1.90
CA ALA A 170 -2.03 20.17 1.10
C ALA A 170 -2.34 18.68 1.21
N LEU A 171 -3.05 18.24 2.27
CA LEU A 171 -3.49 16.86 2.42
C LEU A 171 -4.64 16.48 1.49
N LEU A 172 -5.46 17.45 1.03
CA LEU A 172 -6.64 17.15 0.20
C LEU A 172 -6.26 16.37 -1.08
N PRO A 173 -5.27 16.81 -1.90
CA PRO A 173 -4.87 16.06 -3.09
C PRO A 173 -4.27 14.70 -2.77
N VAL A 174 -3.62 14.56 -1.61
CA VAL A 174 -3.05 13.28 -1.19
C VAL A 174 -4.16 12.28 -0.84
N VAL A 175 -5.20 12.72 -0.12
CA VAL A 175 -6.36 11.89 0.20
C VAL A 175 -7.08 11.45 -1.06
N THR A 176 -7.32 12.36 -2.02
CA THR A 176 -7.92 12.01 -3.31
C THR A 176 -7.10 10.93 -4.03
N MET A 177 -5.77 11.09 -4.07
CA MET A 177 -4.88 10.10 -4.67
C MET A 177 -4.85 8.78 -3.88
N ALA A 178 -4.94 8.82 -2.56
CA ALA A 178 -5.02 7.64 -1.72
C ALA A 178 -6.25 6.79 -2.09
N GLY A 179 -7.38 7.45 -2.33
CA GLY A 179 -8.61 6.79 -2.79
C GLY A 179 -8.45 6.07 -4.13
N VAL A 180 -7.96 6.77 -5.15
CA VAL A 180 -7.74 6.19 -6.49
C VAL A 180 -6.76 5.01 -6.44
N GLN A 181 -5.73 5.09 -5.59
CA GLN A 181 -4.67 4.10 -5.52
C GLN A 181 -5.06 2.85 -4.71
N ALA A 182 -6.06 2.92 -3.83
CA ALA A 182 -6.52 1.78 -3.05
C ALA A 182 -6.99 0.62 -3.96
N GLY A 183 -7.69 0.91 -5.06
CA GLY A 183 -8.10 -0.10 -6.05
C GLY A 183 -6.94 -0.71 -6.82
N ASN A 184 -5.93 0.10 -7.16
CA ASN A 184 -4.72 -0.37 -7.85
C ASN A 184 -3.82 -1.26 -6.98
N LEU A 185 -3.99 -1.19 -5.65
CA LEU A 185 -3.17 -1.91 -4.68
C LEU A 185 -3.33 -3.44 -4.78
N ILE A 186 -4.52 -3.91 -5.18
CA ILE A 186 -4.79 -5.33 -5.41
C ILE A 186 -3.93 -5.87 -6.57
N GLY A 187 -3.82 -5.14 -7.67
CA GLY A 187 -3.00 -5.56 -8.80
C GLY A 187 -1.50 -5.60 -8.46
N GLY A 188 -1.04 -4.62 -7.68
CA GLY A 188 0.35 -4.56 -7.20
C GLY A 188 0.70 -5.67 -6.21
N SER A 189 -0.24 -6.07 -5.35
CA SER A 189 0.00 -7.11 -4.34
C SER A 189 0.29 -8.47 -4.99
N ILE A 190 -0.35 -8.81 -6.11
CA ILE A 190 -0.16 -10.11 -6.79
C ILE A 190 1.32 -10.38 -7.09
N VAL A 191 2.02 -9.38 -7.63
CA VAL A 191 3.43 -9.51 -7.99
C VAL A 191 4.30 -9.67 -6.75
N VAL A 192 4.03 -8.87 -5.71
CA VAL A 192 4.76 -8.92 -4.44
C VAL A 192 4.53 -10.26 -3.73
N GLU A 193 3.29 -10.73 -3.68
CA GLU A 193 2.94 -12.01 -3.06
C GLU A 193 3.66 -13.17 -3.74
N THR A 194 3.72 -13.16 -5.08
CA THR A 194 4.41 -14.18 -5.85
C THR A 194 5.92 -14.18 -5.60
N VAL A 195 6.54 -13.00 -5.53
CA VAL A 195 8.00 -12.85 -5.33
C VAL A 195 8.41 -13.31 -3.92
N PHE A 196 7.63 -12.97 -2.91
CA PHE A 196 7.95 -13.31 -1.51
C PHE A 196 7.30 -14.62 -1.04
N GLY A 197 6.58 -15.34 -1.90
CA GLY A 197 5.84 -16.54 -1.50
C GLY A 197 4.79 -16.25 -0.42
N TRP A 198 4.23 -15.05 -0.40
CA TRP A 198 3.20 -14.66 0.55
C TRP A 198 1.90 -15.41 0.22
N PRO A 199 1.22 -16.03 1.20
CA PRO A 199 0.04 -16.85 1.00
C PRO A 199 -1.24 -16.03 0.73
N GLY A 200 -1.19 -15.09 -0.21
CA GLY A 200 -2.32 -14.26 -0.59
C GLY A 200 -3.11 -14.77 -1.80
N VAL A 201 -4.13 -14.00 -2.17
CA VAL A 201 -5.04 -14.29 -3.29
C VAL A 201 -4.30 -14.21 -4.62
N GLY A 202 -3.30 -13.35 -4.74
CA GLY A 202 -2.48 -13.21 -5.93
C GLY A 202 -1.63 -14.45 -6.19
N THR A 203 -0.97 -14.98 -5.16
CA THR A 203 -0.24 -16.26 -5.27
C THR A 203 -1.20 -17.42 -5.60
N LEU A 204 -2.41 -17.42 -5.02
CA LEU A 204 -3.44 -18.41 -5.36
C LEU A 204 -3.87 -18.33 -6.83
N ALA A 205 -4.08 -17.12 -7.35
CA ALA A 205 -4.39 -16.89 -8.77
C ALA A 205 -3.26 -17.33 -9.69
N PHE A 206 -2.00 -17.00 -9.33
CA PHE A 206 -0.82 -17.41 -10.09
C PHE A 206 -0.71 -18.94 -10.17
N ASN A 207 -0.92 -19.64 -9.05
CA ASN A 207 -0.92 -21.09 -9.01
C ASN A 207 -2.06 -21.70 -9.81
N ALA A 208 -3.28 -21.15 -9.70
CA ALA A 208 -4.45 -21.59 -10.47
C ALA A 208 -4.24 -21.44 -11.98
N LEU A 209 -3.62 -20.33 -12.41
CA LEU A 209 -3.22 -20.10 -13.80
C LEU A 209 -2.24 -21.17 -14.29
N GLN A 210 -1.17 -21.41 -13.53
CA GLN A 210 -0.15 -22.41 -13.89
C GLN A 210 -0.72 -23.82 -13.95
N SER A 211 -1.67 -24.14 -13.07
CA SER A 211 -2.32 -25.44 -13.04
C SER A 211 -3.55 -25.57 -13.95
N ARG A 212 -3.92 -24.50 -14.66
CA ARG A 212 -5.14 -24.43 -15.48
C ARG A 212 -6.42 -24.79 -14.72
N ASP A 213 -6.50 -24.42 -13.44
CA ASP A 213 -7.72 -24.58 -12.64
C ASP A 213 -8.67 -23.40 -12.90
N LEU A 214 -9.48 -23.54 -13.95
CA LEU A 214 -10.36 -22.46 -14.40
C LEU A 214 -11.47 -22.14 -13.40
N ASN A 215 -11.97 -23.13 -12.65
CA ASN A 215 -13.00 -22.90 -11.63
C ASN A 215 -12.47 -21.99 -10.53
N LEU A 216 -11.28 -22.31 -10.01
CA LEU A 216 -10.62 -21.51 -8.99
C LEU A 216 -10.30 -20.09 -9.50
N LEU A 217 -9.79 -19.98 -10.72
CA LEU A 217 -9.44 -18.70 -11.33
C LEU A 217 -10.66 -17.79 -11.53
N LEU A 218 -11.77 -18.33 -12.04
CA LEU A 218 -13.02 -17.59 -12.18
C LEU A 218 -13.58 -17.14 -10.82
N GLY A 219 -13.53 -18.02 -9.81
CA GLY A 219 -13.92 -17.67 -8.44
C GLY A 219 -13.08 -16.53 -7.87
N ILE A 220 -11.75 -16.58 -8.06
CA ILE A 220 -10.85 -15.52 -7.60
C ILE A 220 -11.16 -14.20 -8.31
N PHE A 221 -11.35 -14.21 -9.62
CA PHE A 221 -11.67 -12.98 -10.38
C PHE A 221 -13.02 -12.40 -9.96
N PHE A 222 -14.03 -13.23 -9.74
CA PHE A 222 -15.33 -12.78 -9.25
C PHE A 222 -15.22 -12.13 -7.87
N VAL A 223 -14.61 -12.82 -6.89
CA VAL A 223 -14.45 -12.29 -5.53
C VAL A 223 -13.57 -11.03 -5.52
N SER A 224 -12.49 -11.01 -6.31
CA SER A 224 -11.62 -9.84 -6.43
C SER A 224 -12.37 -8.64 -7.02
N ALA A 225 -13.19 -8.85 -8.05
CA ALA A 225 -14.03 -7.78 -8.62
C ALA A 225 -15.02 -7.23 -7.61
N CYS A 226 -15.72 -8.10 -6.85
CA CYS A 226 -16.60 -7.68 -5.76
C CYS A 226 -15.83 -6.89 -4.69
N LEU A 227 -14.64 -7.36 -4.30
CA LEU A 227 -13.81 -6.70 -3.30
C LEU A 227 -13.35 -5.31 -3.77
N VAL A 228 -12.93 -5.17 -5.03
CA VAL A 228 -12.56 -3.87 -5.63
C VAL A 228 -13.75 -2.90 -5.56
N VAL A 229 -14.95 -3.36 -5.92
CA VAL A 229 -16.17 -2.53 -5.86
C VAL A 229 -16.45 -2.08 -4.43
N VAL A 230 -16.36 -2.99 -3.45
CA VAL A 230 -16.57 -2.66 -2.03
C VAL A 230 -15.53 -1.67 -1.52
N ILE A 231 -14.26 -1.84 -1.89
CA ILE A 231 -13.18 -0.92 -1.49
C ILE A 231 -13.38 0.45 -2.12
N ASN A 232 -13.69 0.53 -3.42
CA ASN A 232 -13.95 1.80 -4.08
C ASN A 232 -15.16 2.51 -3.47
N LEU A 233 -16.25 1.79 -3.18
CA LEU A 233 -17.41 2.35 -2.50
C LEU A 233 -17.05 2.89 -1.10
N ALA A 234 -16.22 2.17 -0.35
CA ALA A 234 -15.75 2.62 0.96
C ALA A 234 -14.88 3.89 0.85
N VAL A 235 -14.01 3.95 -0.17
CA VAL A 235 -13.19 5.12 -0.48
C VAL A 235 -14.08 6.32 -0.84
N ASP A 236 -15.08 6.13 -1.70
CA ASP A 236 -15.99 7.18 -2.12
C ASP A 236 -16.78 7.72 -0.91
N LEU A 237 -17.21 6.84 0.00
CA LEU A 237 -17.87 7.25 1.24
C LEU A 237 -16.94 8.07 2.15
N VAL A 238 -15.68 7.65 2.30
CA VAL A 238 -14.66 8.40 3.05
C VAL A 238 -14.43 9.76 2.42
N TYR A 239 -14.41 9.83 1.09
CA TYR A 239 -14.25 11.08 0.35
C TYR A 239 -15.41 12.04 0.59
N VAL A 240 -16.65 11.57 0.54
CA VAL A 240 -17.87 12.36 0.87
C VAL A 240 -17.83 12.88 2.32
N CYS A 241 -17.36 12.06 3.26
CA CYS A 241 -17.22 12.51 4.66
C CYS A 241 -16.11 13.57 4.85
N LEU A 242 -15.04 13.51 4.05
CA LEU A 242 -13.89 14.42 4.17
C LEU A 242 -14.08 15.74 3.40
N ASP A 243 -14.83 15.74 2.31
CA ASP A 243 -15.14 16.93 1.54
C ASP A 243 -16.66 17.21 1.50
N PRO A 244 -17.19 18.01 2.45
CA PRO A 244 -18.61 18.38 2.51
C PRO A 244 -19.07 19.32 1.39
N ARG A 245 -18.23 19.58 0.36
CA ARG A 245 -18.58 20.40 -0.81
C ARG A 245 -19.00 19.58 -2.03
N LEU A 246 -18.87 18.26 -1.96
CA LEU A 246 -19.30 17.35 -3.02
C LEU A 246 -20.74 16.91 -2.77
N GLU A 247 -21.66 17.49 -3.52
CA GLU A 247 -23.02 16.97 -3.66
C GLU A 247 -22.98 15.80 -4.67
N LEU A 248 -23.58 14.67 -4.28
CA LEU A 248 -23.73 13.44 -5.07
C LEU A 248 -24.60 13.64 -6.32
#